data_AF-A0A1W1HE60-F1
#
_entry.id   AF-A0A1W1HE60-F1
#
_cell.length_a   1.000
_cell.length_b   1.000
_cell.length_c   1.000
_cell.angle_alpha   90.00
_cell.angle_beta   90.00
_cell.angle_gamma   90.00
#
_symmetry.space_group_name_H-M   'P 1'
#
loop_
_entity.id
_entity.type
_entity.pdbx_description
1 polymer ?
#
loop_
_entity_poly.entity_id
_entity_poly.type
_entity_poly.pdbx_seq_one_letter_code
_entity_poly.pdbx_strand_id
1 'polypeptide(L)'
;MNNLLIDRLNTNRVALHEVGHYIIARVLGFRTQGIKVNLNDSENEAASGIILVKPLVSTQEIINYLEKRVQVLFSGALSEAIVNGKVDEDKACVCLKKNGKDDYSKARELIQLLRNIIYLDNCSDLSMKDTDQQIQQISDALWEKAIMHVESEYTNIAGLSDNLESIIIKSGGKAELTENYINNLPAIRVRFL
;
A
#
# COMPACT_ATOMS: atom_id res chain seq x y z
N MET A 1 -0.35 -36.07 -2.23
CA MET A 1 -0.83 -34.87 -1.51
C MET A 1 0.39 -34.15 -0.97
N ASN A 2 0.96 -33.23 -1.74
CA ASN A 2 2.09 -32.43 -1.29
C ASN A 2 1.54 -31.33 -0.38
N ASN A 3 1.68 -31.51 0.93
CA ASN A 3 1.64 -30.38 1.85
C ASN A 3 2.84 -29.49 1.49
N LEU A 4 2.61 -28.52 0.62
CA LEU A 4 3.44 -27.33 0.54
C LEU A 4 3.43 -26.75 1.96
N LEU A 5 4.56 -26.89 2.66
CA LEU A 5 4.82 -26.19 3.91
C LEU A 5 4.76 -24.70 3.59
N ILE A 6 3.59 -24.10 3.80
CA ILE A 6 3.41 -22.67 3.70
C ILE A 6 4.28 -22.03 4.77
N ASP A 7 5.32 -21.33 4.32
CA ASP A 7 6.24 -20.62 5.19
C ASP A 7 5.49 -19.48 5.90
N ARG A 8 5.37 -19.57 7.23
CA ARG A 8 4.72 -18.56 8.07
C ARG A 8 5.34 -17.18 7.89
N LEU A 9 6.67 -17.10 7.72
CA LEU A 9 7.34 -15.82 7.52
C LEU A 9 6.91 -15.17 6.21
N ASN A 10 6.64 -15.98 5.18
CA ASN A 10 6.15 -15.48 3.91
C ASN A 10 4.68 -15.04 3.98
N THR A 11 3.82 -15.81 4.67
CA THR A 11 2.41 -15.45 4.83
C THR A 11 2.19 -14.19 5.63
N ASN A 12 2.94 -14.00 6.71
CA ASN A 12 2.85 -12.79 7.52
C ASN A 12 3.22 -11.54 6.69
N ARG A 13 4.29 -11.63 5.89
CA ARG A 13 4.72 -10.53 5.02
C ARG A 13 3.66 -10.17 3.98
N VAL A 14 3.11 -11.17 3.28
CA VAL A 14 2.01 -10.95 2.31
C VAL A 14 0.79 -10.33 3.00
N ALA A 15 0.43 -10.83 4.18
CA ALA A 15 -0.71 -10.30 4.92
C ALA A 15 -0.49 -8.85 5.38
N LEU A 16 0.72 -8.49 5.83
CA LEU A 16 1.08 -7.11 6.18
C LEU A 16 1.05 -6.19 4.95
N HIS A 17 1.58 -6.64 3.82
CA HIS A 17 1.62 -5.85 2.58
C HIS A 17 0.20 -5.50 2.11
N GLU A 18 -0.67 -6.50 1.98
CA GLU A 18 -2.04 -6.27 1.50
C GLU A 18 -2.88 -5.46 2.49
N VAL A 19 -2.82 -5.80 3.77
CA VAL A 19 -3.56 -5.04 4.78
C VAL A 19 -3.06 -3.60 4.85
N GLY A 20 -1.76 -3.36 4.66
CA GLY A 20 -1.18 -2.03 4.54
C GLY A 20 -1.80 -1.21 3.41
N HIS A 21 -1.96 -1.79 2.22
CA HIS A 21 -2.69 -1.13 1.13
C HIS A 21 -4.15 -0.87 1.50
N TYR A 22 -4.85 -1.87 2.03
CA TYR A 22 -6.27 -1.79 2.33
C TYR A 22 -6.58 -0.71 3.38
N ILE A 23 -5.89 -0.71 4.53
CA ILE A 23 -6.13 0.23 5.63
C ILE A 23 -5.78 1.65 5.20
N ILE A 24 -4.64 1.85 4.56
CA ILE A 24 -4.18 3.19 4.19
C ILE A 24 -5.01 3.77 3.05
N ALA A 25 -5.52 2.93 2.13
CA ALA A 25 -6.52 3.36 1.17
C ALA A 25 -7.77 3.93 1.86
N ARG A 26 -8.27 3.28 2.91
CA ARG A 26 -9.42 3.79 3.68
C ARG A 26 -9.11 5.07 4.44
N VAL A 27 -7.94 5.16 5.09
CA VAL A 27 -7.47 6.38 5.79
C VAL A 27 -7.48 7.58 4.84
N LEU A 28 -7.02 7.38 3.60
CA LEU A 28 -6.92 8.44 2.60
C LEU A 28 -8.24 8.71 1.85
N GLY A 29 -9.30 7.95 2.17
CA GLY A 29 -10.65 8.14 1.67
C GLY A 29 -10.95 7.44 0.34
N PHE A 30 -10.16 6.43 -0.04
CA PHE A 30 -10.52 5.52 -1.13
C PHE A 30 -11.58 4.52 -0.66
N ARG A 31 -12.44 4.10 -1.59
CA ARG A 31 -13.33 2.95 -1.36
C ARG A 31 -12.56 1.65 -1.63
N THR A 32 -12.94 0.60 -0.92
CA THR A 32 -12.29 -0.71 -1.00
C THR A 32 -13.28 -1.82 -1.36
N GLN A 33 -12.81 -3.04 -1.63
CA GLN A 33 -13.64 -4.21 -1.97
C GLN A 33 -13.24 -5.49 -1.22
N GLY A 34 -12.31 -5.39 -0.27
CA GLY A 34 -11.77 -6.52 0.48
C GLY A 34 -10.34 -6.88 0.08
N ILE A 35 -9.86 -8.01 0.59
CA ILE A 35 -8.51 -8.52 0.36
C ILE A 35 -8.59 -9.96 -0.12
N LYS A 36 -7.83 -10.31 -1.16
CA LYS A 36 -7.73 -11.68 -1.69
C LYS A 36 -6.27 -12.11 -1.77
N VAL A 37 -5.99 -13.35 -1.39
CA VAL A 37 -4.67 -13.97 -1.42
C VAL A 37 -4.79 -15.40 -1.94
N ASN A 38 -3.90 -15.78 -2.85
CA ASN A 38 -3.73 -17.13 -3.38
C ASN A 38 -2.22 -17.41 -3.58
N LEU A 39 -1.66 -18.25 -2.71
CA LEU A 39 -0.24 -18.62 -2.67
C LEU A 39 0.06 -20.01 -3.27
N ASN A 40 -0.94 -20.63 -3.92
CA ASN A 40 -0.85 -22.03 -4.37
C ASN A 40 -0.53 -22.18 -5.85
N ASP A 41 -0.64 -21.10 -6.62
CA ASP A 41 -0.41 -21.12 -8.06
C ASP A 41 1.03 -20.68 -8.36
N SER A 42 1.54 -21.02 -9.55
CA SER A 42 2.87 -20.59 -10.02
C SER A 42 3.03 -19.07 -10.08
N GLU A 43 1.90 -18.36 -10.07
CA GLU A 43 1.80 -16.91 -9.90
C GLU A 43 1.08 -16.68 -8.57
N ASN A 44 1.85 -16.34 -7.52
CA ASN A 44 1.26 -15.93 -6.26
C ASN A 44 0.46 -14.64 -6.50
N GLU A 45 -0.84 -14.67 -6.26
CA GLU A 45 -1.73 -13.51 -6.41
C GLU A 45 -2.16 -13.02 -5.04
N ALA A 46 -1.77 -11.80 -4.69
CA ALA A 46 -2.26 -11.10 -3.52
C ALA A 46 -2.70 -9.71 -3.95
N ALA A 47 -3.91 -9.32 -3.56
CA ALA A 47 -4.46 -8.04 -3.96
C ALA A 47 -5.50 -7.50 -2.97
N SER A 48 -5.36 -6.21 -2.70
CA SER A 48 -6.35 -5.39 -2.02
C SER A 48 -7.22 -4.68 -3.05
N GLY A 49 -8.53 -4.95 -3.00
CA GLY A 49 -9.48 -4.31 -3.90
C GLY A 49 -9.65 -2.84 -3.55
N ILE A 50 -9.13 -1.93 -4.38
CA ILE A 50 -9.25 -0.48 -4.21
C ILE A 50 -9.94 0.09 -5.44
N ILE A 51 -11.02 0.85 -5.23
CA ILE A 51 -11.78 1.46 -6.32
C ILE A 51 -11.13 2.81 -6.66
N LEU A 52 -10.49 2.85 -7.84
CA LEU A 52 -9.76 4.02 -8.32
C LEU A 52 -10.65 5.06 -9.04
N VAL A 53 -11.77 4.62 -9.60
CA VAL A 53 -12.68 5.49 -10.34
C VAL A 53 -13.37 6.47 -9.40
N LYS A 54 -13.12 7.76 -9.62
CA LYS A 54 -13.80 8.88 -8.94
C LYS A 54 -13.82 10.09 -9.88
N PRO A 55 -14.88 10.92 -9.88
CA PRO A 55 -14.83 12.21 -10.58
C PRO A 55 -13.75 13.13 -9.96
N LEU A 56 -12.93 13.71 -10.83
CA LEU A 56 -11.92 14.73 -10.49
C LEU A 56 -12.24 15.98 -11.32
N VAL A 57 -12.68 17.05 -10.67
CA VAL A 57 -13.23 18.24 -11.34
C VAL A 57 -12.28 19.44 -11.35
N SER A 58 -11.10 19.31 -10.74
CA SER A 58 -10.07 20.35 -10.74
C SER A 58 -8.65 19.78 -10.69
N THR A 59 -7.66 20.59 -11.09
CA THR A 59 -6.24 20.23 -10.97
C THR A 59 -5.84 19.92 -9.53
N GLN A 60 -6.36 20.65 -8.55
CA GLN A 60 -6.07 20.40 -7.14
C GLN A 60 -6.60 19.02 -6.69
N GLU A 61 -7.76 18.61 -7.19
CA GLU A 61 -8.28 17.26 -6.91
C GLU A 61 -7.42 16.16 -7.55
N ILE A 62 -6.89 16.41 -8.75
CA ILE A 62 -5.96 15.49 -9.42
C ILE A 62 -4.67 15.35 -8.59
N ILE A 63 -4.07 16.47 -8.17
CA ILE A 63 -2.88 16.50 -7.29
C ILE A 63 -3.16 15.68 -6.02
N ASN A 64 -4.24 16.02 -5.30
CA ASN A 64 -4.60 15.34 -4.06
C ASN A 64 -4.84 13.83 -4.27
N TYR A 65 -5.46 13.44 -5.39
CA TYR A 65 -5.68 12.04 -5.73
C TYR A 65 -4.35 11.30 -5.97
N LEU A 66 -3.44 11.90 -6.76
CA LEU A 66 -2.14 11.32 -7.07
C LEU A 66 -1.28 11.16 -5.81
N GLU A 67 -1.18 12.19 -4.98
CA GLU A 67 -0.46 12.15 -3.71
C GLU A 67 -0.94 11.01 -2.81
N LYS A 68 -2.27 10.89 -2.67
CA LYS A 68 -2.88 9.84 -1.87
C LYS A 68 -2.63 8.46 -2.47
N ARG A 69 -2.70 8.33 -3.79
CA ARG A 69 -2.49 7.03 -4.45
C ARG A 69 -1.04 6.56 -4.30
N VAL A 70 -0.07 7.45 -4.41
CA VAL A 70 1.35 7.15 -4.16
C VAL A 70 1.57 6.68 -2.72
N GLN A 71 0.98 7.36 -1.74
CA GLN A 71 1.06 6.93 -0.34
C GLN A 71 0.50 5.52 -0.12
N VAL A 72 -0.64 5.19 -0.75
CA VAL A 72 -1.17 3.82 -0.71
C VAL A 72 -0.19 2.82 -1.34
N LEU A 73 0.45 3.15 -2.46
CA LEU A 73 1.40 2.24 -3.10
C LEU A 73 2.66 2.01 -2.25
N PHE A 74 3.11 3.02 -1.51
CA PHE A 74 4.20 2.83 -0.55
C PHE A 74 3.79 2.03 0.69
N SER A 75 2.52 2.10 1.10
CA SER A 75 2.10 1.52 2.38
C SER A 75 2.24 0.00 2.47
N GLY A 76 2.23 -0.73 1.36
CA GLY A 76 2.45 -2.18 1.37
C GLY A 76 3.84 -2.53 1.89
N ALA A 77 4.88 -1.99 1.24
CA ALA A 77 6.27 -2.21 1.64
C ALA A 77 6.59 -1.66 3.04
N LEU A 78 6.02 -0.50 3.40
CA LEU A 78 6.15 0.10 4.73
C LEU A 78 5.53 -0.80 5.81
N SER A 79 4.35 -1.38 5.54
CA SER A 79 3.67 -2.28 6.47
C SER A 79 4.38 -3.62 6.59
N GLU A 80 4.98 -4.14 5.53
CA GLU A 80 5.83 -5.34 5.59
C GLU A 80 7.08 -5.12 6.49
N ALA A 81 7.52 -3.87 6.60
CA ALA A 81 8.69 -3.47 7.35
C ALA A 81 8.39 -2.92 8.76
N ILE A 82 7.13 -2.92 9.19
CA ILE A 82 6.77 -2.42 10.51
C ILE A 82 7.16 -3.42 11.62
N VAL A 83 7.78 -2.91 12.68
CA VAL A 83 8.15 -3.69 13.87
C VAL A 83 7.78 -2.87 15.10
N ASN A 84 6.95 -3.43 15.98
CA ASN A 84 6.49 -2.76 17.21
C ASN A 84 5.95 -1.34 16.99
N GLY A 85 5.21 -1.14 15.90
CA GLY A 85 4.59 0.15 15.55
C GLY A 85 5.53 1.18 14.93
N LYS A 86 6.78 0.81 14.62
CA LYS A 86 7.74 1.66 13.92
C LYS A 86 8.20 1.03 12.62
N VAL A 87 8.24 1.83 11.57
CA VAL A 87 8.71 1.36 10.27
C VAL A 87 10.24 1.29 10.27
N ASP A 88 10.78 0.13 9.90
CA ASP A 88 12.19 -0.01 9.53
C ASP A 88 12.35 0.41 8.06
N GLU A 89 12.84 1.63 7.83
CA GLU A 89 12.92 2.22 6.48
C GLU A 89 13.90 1.47 5.57
N ASP A 90 15.00 0.95 6.11
CA ASP A 90 15.98 0.16 5.34
C ASP A 90 15.33 -1.13 4.86
N LYS A 91 14.60 -1.81 5.75
CA LYS A 91 13.81 -2.99 5.39
C LYS A 91 12.72 -2.64 4.38
N ALA A 92 11.99 -1.54 4.57
CA ALA A 92 10.95 -1.09 3.66
C ALA A 92 11.49 -0.85 2.24
N CYS A 93 12.68 -0.23 2.12
CA CYS A 93 13.35 -0.04 0.84
C CYS A 93 13.71 -1.37 0.15
N VAL A 94 14.10 -2.39 0.93
CA VAL A 94 14.36 -3.74 0.39
C VAL A 94 13.06 -4.40 -0.07
N CYS A 95 11.98 -4.30 0.72
CA CYS A 95 10.65 -4.84 0.40
C CYS A 95 10.11 -4.23 -0.91
N LEU A 96 10.21 -2.91 -1.04
CA LEU A 96 9.77 -2.14 -2.21
C LEU A 96 10.48 -2.57 -3.49
N LYS A 97 11.77 -2.92 -3.41
CA LYS A 97 12.57 -3.37 -4.56
C LYS A 97 12.35 -4.84 -4.96
N LYS A 98 11.95 -5.70 -4.02
CA LYS A 98 11.78 -7.14 -4.23
C LYS A 98 10.33 -7.52 -4.52
N ASN A 99 9.45 -7.27 -3.56
CA ASN A 99 8.06 -7.70 -3.58
C ASN A 99 7.14 -6.59 -4.11
N GLY A 100 7.42 -5.33 -3.74
CA GLY A 100 6.64 -4.16 -4.14
C GLY A 100 7.06 -3.56 -5.49
N LYS A 101 7.71 -4.31 -6.38
CA LYS A 101 8.29 -3.76 -7.63
C LYS A 101 7.21 -3.09 -8.49
N ASP A 102 6.04 -3.71 -8.60
CA ASP A 102 4.94 -3.18 -9.37
C ASP A 102 4.33 -1.94 -8.70
N ASP A 103 4.24 -1.94 -7.38
CA ASP A 103 3.77 -0.77 -6.62
C ASP A 103 4.73 0.40 -6.76
N TYR A 104 6.04 0.14 -6.66
CA TYR A 104 7.07 1.13 -6.86
C TYR A 104 7.08 1.70 -8.27
N SER A 105 6.91 0.86 -9.29
CA SER A 105 6.86 1.28 -10.68
C SER A 105 5.66 2.21 -10.93
N LYS A 106 4.48 1.84 -10.41
CA LYS A 106 3.27 2.69 -10.46
C LYS A 106 3.49 3.99 -9.68
N ALA A 107 4.06 3.94 -8.47
CA ALA A 107 4.32 5.12 -7.66
C ALA A 107 5.25 6.10 -8.38
N ARG A 108 6.32 5.58 -9.00
CA ARG A 108 7.27 6.36 -9.81
C ARG A 108 6.57 7.07 -10.96
N GLU A 109 5.74 6.37 -11.73
CA GLU A 109 4.97 6.99 -12.82
C GLU A 109 4.04 8.11 -12.32
N LEU A 110 3.33 7.88 -11.20
CA LEU A 110 2.44 8.89 -10.64
C LEU A 110 3.20 10.10 -10.09
N ILE A 111 4.38 9.92 -9.51
CA ILE A 111 5.25 11.01 -9.05
C ILE A 111 5.73 11.86 -10.23
N GLN A 112 6.07 11.23 -11.36
CA GLN A 112 6.44 11.95 -12.58
C GLN A 112 5.29 12.84 -13.09
N LEU A 113 4.06 12.29 -13.11
CA LEU A 113 2.87 13.06 -13.46
C LEU A 113 2.61 14.20 -12.47
N LEU A 114 2.75 13.94 -11.17
CA LEU A 114 2.57 14.94 -10.12
C LEU A 114 3.57 16.08 -10.27
N ARG A 115 4.84 15.78 -10.54
CA ARG A 115 5.88 16.77 -10.84
C ARG A 115 5.47 17.64 -12.04
N ASN A 116 4.98 17.04 -13.11
CA ASN A 116 4.57 17.78 -14.32
C ASN A 116 3.40 18.73 -14.06
N ILE A 117 2.51 18.39 -13.12
CA ILE A 117 1.38 19.25 -12.74
C ILE A 117 1.81 20.36 -11.77
N ILE A 118 2.67 20.05 -10.79
CA ILE A 118 3.12 21.03 -9.79
C ILE A 118 4.03 22.10 -10.42
N TYR A 119 4.89 21.70 -11.36
CA TYR A 119 5.91 22.56 -11.96
C TYR A 119 5.57 22.97 -13.40
N LEU A 120 4.28 23.11 -13.74
CA LEU A 120 3.80 23.43 -15.09
C LEU A 120 4.57 24.61 -15.74
N ASP A 121 4.80 25.68 -14.98
CA ASP A 121 5.40 26.93 -15.48
C ASP A 121 6.94 26.90 -15.56
N ASN A 122 7.59 25.85 -15.02
CA ASN A 122 9.05 25.72 -14.91
C ASN A 122 9.58 24.52 -15.73
N CYS A 123 8.90 24.11 -16.80
CA CYS A 123 9.29 22.93 -17.58
C CYS A 123 10.32 23.19 -18.69
N SER A 124 10.35 24.40 -19.25
CA SER A 124 11.34 24.78 -20.26
C SER A 124 12.62 25.26 -19.56
N ASP A 125 13.74 24.59 -19.82
CA ASP A 125 15.11 24.93 -19.40
C ASP A 125 15.64 24.36 -18.06
N LEU A 126 14.97 23.38 -17.44
CA LEU A 126 15.56 22.65 -16.31
C LEU A 126 16.58 21.61 -16.78
N SER A 127 17.67 21.48 -16.03
CA SER A 127 18.58 20.35 -16.21
C SER A 127 17.92 19.04 -15.77
N MET A 128 18.44 17.91 -16.25
CA MET A 128 18.01 16.60 -15.75
C MET A 128 18.20 16.48 -14.23
N LYS A 129 19.27 17.09 -13.70
CA LYS A 129 19.57 17.07 -12.26
C LYS A 129 18.49 17.81 -11.45
N ASP A 130 18.01 18.95 -11.92
CA ASP A 130 16.97 19.71 -11.22
C ASP A 130 15.63 18.96 -11.25
N THR A 131 15.35 18.30 -12.37
CA THR A 131 14.17 17.44 -12.52
C THR A 131 14.21 16.26 -11.54
N ASP A 132 15.35 15.57 -11.47
CA ASP A 132 15.55 14.46 -10.53
C ASP A 132 15.43 14.91 -9.07
N GLN A 133 15.94 16.09 -8.74
CA GLN A 133 15.81 16.66 -7.40
C GLN A 133 14.35 16.94 -7.03
N GLN A 134 13.54 17.49 -7.96
CA GLN A 134 12.11 17.74 -7.73
C GLN A 134 11.34 16.43 -7.53
N ILE A 135 11.62 15.41 -8.35
CA ILE A 135 11.02 14.08 -8.22
C ILE A 135 11.37 13.47 -6.87
N GLN A 136 12.64 13.56 -6.45
CA GLN A 136 13.09 13.04 -5.17
C GLN A 136 12.37 13.74 -4.00
N GLN A 137 12.28 15.07 -4.02
CA GLN A 137 11.56 15.83 -2.99
C GLN A 137 10.09 15.43 -2.87
N ILE A 138 9.39 15.25 -4.00
CA ILE A 138 8.00 14.77 -4.01
C ILE A 138 7.94 13.35 -3.44
N SER A 139 8.83 12.47 -3.87
CA SER A 139 8.88 11.08 -3.41
C SER A 139 9.08 11.00 -1.89
N ASP A 140 10.07 11.74 -1.35
CA ASP A 140 10.41 11.74 0.07
C ASP A 140 9.25 12.27 0.92
N ALA A 141 8.64 13.39 0.51
CA ALA A 141 7.49 13.94 1.22
C ALA A 141 6.29 12.99 1.25
N LEU A 142 6.06 12.23 0.17
CA LEU A 142 4.97 11.24 0.12
C LEU A 142 5.32 9.96 0.89
N TRP A 143 6.59 9.56 0.91
CA TRP A 143 7.09 8.45 1.71
C TRP A 143 6.93 8.73 3.21
N GLU A 144 7.34 9.91 3.69
CA GLU A 144 7.18 10.34 5.07
C GLU A 144 5.70 10.38 5.50
N LYS A 145 4.81 10.91 4.64
CA LYS A 145 3.35 10.87 4.89
C LYS A 145 2.83 9.44 4.99
N ALA A 146 3.29 8.54 4.13
CA ALA A 146 2.90 7.13 4.17
C ALA A 146 3.39 6.45 5.45
N ILE A 147 4.64 6.71 5.91
CA ILE A 147 5.16 6.23 7.20
C ILE A 147 4.24 6.68 8.33
N MET A 148 3.92 7.97 8.41
CA MET A 148 3.06 8.50 9.48
C MET A 148 1.71 7.79 9.52
N HIS A 149 1.08 7.55 8.36
CA HIS A 149 -0.18 6.84 8.30
C HIS A 149 -0.03 5.37 8.73
N VAL A 150 0.98 4.66 8.24
CA VAL A 150 1.25 3.25 8.57
C VAL A 150 1.52 3.07 10.06
N GLU A 151 2.37 3.91 10.66
CA GLU A 151 2.66 3.86 12.10
C GLU A 151 1.42 4.20 12.93
N SER A 152 0.63 5.21 12.53
CA SER A 152 -0.59 5.60 13.25
C SER A 152 -1.67 4.53 13.26
N GLU A 153 -1.69 3.67 12.24
CA GLU A 153 -2.67 2.59 12.08
C GLU A 153 -2.10 1.21 12.41
N TYR A 154 -0.91 1.14 13.02
CA TYR A 154 -0.21 -0.10 13.30
C TYR A 154 -1.10 -1.17 13.94
N THR A 155 -1.89 -0.82 14.96
CA THR A 155 -2.75 -1.78 15.66
C THR A 155 -3.81 -2.38 14.74
N ASN A 156 -4.40 -1.57 13.85
CA ASN A 156 -5.40 -2.04 12.89
C ASN A 156 -4.76 -2.90 11.80
N ILE A 157 -3.57 -2.51 11.33
CA ILE A 157 -2.79 -3.27 10.35
C ILE A 157 -2.40 -4.63 10.93
N ALA A 158 -1.69 -4.65 12.06
CA ALA A 158 -1.25 -5.88 12.70
C ALA A 158 -2.41 -6.84 13.01
N GLY A 159 -3.49 -6.33 13.62
CA GLY A 159 -4.64 -7.17 13.98
C GLY A 159 -5.38 -7.76 12.76
N LEU A 160 -5.54 -6.99 11.68
CA LEU A 160 -6.16 -7.50 10.45
C LEU A 160 -5.22 -8.44 9.69
N SER A 161 -3.90 -8.19 9.71
CA SER A 161 -2.89 -9.07 9.13
C SER A 161 -2.83 -10.42 9.85
N ASP A 162 -2.86 -10.44 11.18
CA ASP A 162 -2.90 -11.69 11.96
C ASP A 162 -4.13 -12.54 11.63
N ASN A 163 -5.28 -11.87 11.45
CA ASN A 163 -6.52 -12.53 11.02
C ASN A 163 -6.38 -13.12 9.60
N LEU A 164 -5.90 -12.31 8.65
CA LEU A 164 -5.68 -12.74 7.27
C LEU A 164 -4.68 -13.91 7.19
N GLU A 165 -3.53 -13.79 7.86
CA GLU A 165 -2.51 -14.83 7.93
C GLU A 165 -3.09 -16.14 8.49
N SER A 166 -3.85 -16.04 9.59
CA SER A 166 -4.50 -17.22 10.20
C SER A 166 -5.42 -17.93 9.21
N ILE A 167 -6.11 -17.21 8.32
CA ILE A 167 -6.98 -17.79 7.30
C ILE A 167 -6.14 -18.40 6.17
N ILE A 168 -5.09 -17.71 5.70
CA ILE A 168 -4.16 -18.23 4.67
C ILE A 168 -3.57 -19.56 5.12
N ILE A 169 -3.11 -19.66 6.37
CA ILE A 169 -2.51 -20.90 6.90
C ILE A 169 -3.57 -22.02 6.98
N LYS A 170 -4.77 -21.73 7.50
CA LYS A 170 -5.83 -22.74 7.68
C LYS A 170 -6.38 -23.28 6.37
N SER A 171 -6.45 -22.46 5.33
CA SER A 171 -6.97 -22.84 4.01
C SER A 171 -5.91 -23.48 3.12
N GLY A 172 -4.67 -23.59 3.59
CA GLY A 172 -3.55 -24.06 2.79
C GLY A 172 -3.24 -23.11 1.64
N GLY A 173 -3.24 -21.79 1.87
CA GLY A 173 -2.66 -20.78 0.96
C GLY A 173 -3.65 -19.84 0.31
N LYS A 174 -4.94 -19.92 0.63
CA LYS A 174 -6.00 -19.11 -0.01
C LYS A 174 -6.82 -18.32 1.01
N ALA A 175 -6.93 -17.00 0.85
CA ALA A 175 -7.78 -16.21 1.74
C ALA A 175 -8.58 -15.19 0.95
N GLU A 176 -9.81 -14.97 1.38
CA GLU A 176 -10.64 -13.87 0.93
C GLU A 176 -11.32 -13.24 2.14
N LEU A 177 -10.98 -11.98 2.40
CA LEU A 177 -11.67 -11.13 3.36
C LEU A 177 -12.55 -10.17 2.57
N THR A 178 -13.85 -10.43 2.55
CA THR A 178 -14.81 -9.51 1.92
C THR A 178 -14.87 -8.19 2.68
N GLU A 179 -15.21 -7.10 1.99
CA GLU A 179 -15.39 -5.80 2.65
C GLU A 179 -16.42 -5.86 3.79
N ASN A 180 -17.51 -6.59 3.61
CA ASN A 180 -18.52 -6.78 4.66
C ASN A 180 -17.94 -7.50 5.89
N TYR A 181 -17.12 -8.54 5.70
CA TYR A 181 -16.44 -9.19 6.81
C TYR A 181 -15.56 -8.21 7.58
N ILE A 182 -14.70 -7.47 6.86
CA ILE A 182 -13.75 -6.52 7.45
C ILE A 182 -14.48 -5.40 8.21
N ASN A 183 -15.58 -4.87 7.66
CA ASN A 183 -16.40 -3.83 8.28
C ASN A 183 -17.12 -4.27 9.56
N ASN A 184 -17.31 -5.57 9.77
CA ASN A 184 -17.90 -6.12 10.98
C ASN A 184 -16.86 -6.40 12.09
N LEU A 185 -15.57 -6.23 11.81
CA LEU A 185 -14.53 -6.33 12.85
C LEU A 185 -14.63 -5.12 13.80
N PRO A 186 -14.68 -5.32 15.13
CA PRO A 186 -14.92 -4.24 16.08
C PRO A 186 -13.96 -3.05 15.95
N ALA A 187 -12.65 -3.30 15.82
CA ALA A 187 -11.65 -2.26 15.68
C ALA A 187 -11.81 -1.44 14.38
N ILE A 188 -12.08 -2.12 13.27
CA ILE A 188 -12.29 -1.48 11.97
C ILE A 188 -13.58 -0.66 11.95
N ARG A 189 -14.66 -1.19 12.54
CA ARG A 189 -15.92 -0.49 12.66
C ARG A 189 -15.73 0.83 13.41
N VAL A 190 -15.17 0.78 14.62
CA VAL A 190 -14.92 1.99 15.43
C VAL A 190 -14.06 3.02 14.70
N ARG A 191 -13.09 2.57 13.89
CA ARG A 191 -12.17 3.48 13.20
C ARG A 191 -12.76 4.15 11.96
N PHE A 192 -13.69 3.49 11.26
CA PHE A 192 -14.11 3.89 9.90
C PHE A 192 -15.63 3.97 9.66
N LEU A 193 -16.48 3.59 10.61
CA LEU A 193 -17.95 3.54 10.48
C LEU A 193 -18.66 4.15 11.70
#